data_AF-A0A2D8EUX9-F1
#
_entry.id   AF-A0A2D8EUX9-F1
#
_cell.length_a   1.000
_cell.length_b   1.000
_cell.length_c   1.000
_cell.angle_alpha   90.00
_cell.angle_beta   90.00
_cell.angle_gamma   90.00
#
_symmetry.space_group_name_H-M   'P 1'
#
loop_
_entity.id
_entity.type
_entity.pdbx_description
1 polymer ?
#
loop_
_entity_poly.entity_id
_entity_poly.type
_entity_poly.pdbx_seq_one_letter_code
_entity_poly.pdbx_strand_id
1 'polypeptide(L)'
;MAITSASGIDAAPRKQTLSSNYVDFTSSNTEGWAQQYLPDLMEKEAEVYGKRTIAGFLAQVGAEEPSASDRVIWSEQGRLHLAYTAKYKDSNDTYEIENDIDGNSVGVNHGIRVGDMVIMSIANATAKGYVSAVNEDGDNAAEFTVLSYGAANMATALGSTATTSELVRVLVIGSEFEKGTNARSSANAPQFKSHSNKHIILKDYYEVSGSDASQIGWVEISGEEGQNGYLWYLKAEGDTRARFSDYLEMTMLEAEKAVDGAGAIGGTDQSTSDGTEGLFAAITTRGHQSTGITGVNAATDLAEFDAILAVFDQQGAIEENMFFVDRTTSLAIDDMLASMNSYGAGGTSYGVFDNSEDMALNLGFSGFRRGSYDFYKSDFRYLN
;
A
#
# COMPACT_ATOMS: atom_id res chain seq x y z
N MET A 1 48.30 80.48 -21.61
CA MET A 1 47.52 81.02 -20.49
C MET A 1 46.05 80.66 -20.70
N ALA A 2 45.36 80.34 -19.59
CA ALA A 2 43.97 79.90 -19.42
C ALA A 2 43.64 78.41 -19.68
N ILE A 3 43.37 77.65 -18.61
CA ILE A 3 41.98 77.36 -18.17
C ILE A 3 42.00 76.92 -16.69
N THR A 4 41.07 77.46 -15.90
CA THR A 4 40.82 77.17 -14.49
C THR A 4 39.74 76.10 -14.32
N SER A 5 39.85 75.25 -13.30
CA SER A 5 38.68 74.75 -12.57
C SER A 5 39.03 74.42 -11.12
N ALA A 6 38.22 74.95 -10.22
CA ALA A 6 38.36 74.98 -8.76
C ALA A 6 38.41 73.60 -8.09
N SER A 7 39.10 73.51 -6.96
CA SER A 7 38.76 72.54 -5.91
C SER A 7 38.74 73.28 -4.58
N GLY A 8 37.53 73.62 -4.14
CA GLY A 8 37.28 74.09 -2.78
C GLY A 8 37.24 72.91 -1.81
N ILE A 9 37.41 73.20 -0.52
CA ILE A 9 37.29 72.22 0.56
C ILE A 9 35.83 71.74 0.61
N ASP A 10 35.61 70.46 0.32
CA ASP A 10 34.31 69.79 0.43
C ASP A 10 34.07 69.43 1.91
N ALA A 11 33.11 70.08 2.56
CA ALA A 11 32.77 69.90 3.98
C ALA A 11 31.50 69.05 4.19
N ALA A 12 31.09 68.27 3.19
CA ALA A 12 29.95 67.37 3.32
C ALA A 12 30.43 65.94 3.68
N PRO A 13 29.83 65.26 4.68
CA PRO A 13 30.14 63.86 4.96
C PRO A 13 29.71 63.00 3.77
N ARG A 14 30.69 62.38 3.11
CA ARG A 14 30.45 61.37 2.06
C ARG A 14 30.59 59.99 2.69
N LYS A 15 29.71 59.04 2.33
CA LYS A 15 29.89 57.63 2.71
C LYS A 15 31.16 57.12 2.03
N GLN A 16 32.22 56.91 2.82
CA GLN A 16 33.49 56.35 2.37
C GLN A 16 33.89 55.23 3.34
N THR A 17 34.33 54.09 2.80
CA THR A 17 34.85 52.96 3.57
C THR A 17 36.25 53.30 4.09
N LEU A 18 36.39 53.41 5.41
CA LEU A 18 37.68 53.58 6.10
C LEU A 18 38.25 52.21 6.47
N SER A 19 39.58 52.08 6.62
CA SER A 19 40.20 50.83 7.07
C SER A 19 39.76 50.40 8.48
N SER A 20 39.29 51.34 9.29
CA SER A 20 38.67 51.08 10.60
C SER A 20 37.27 50.46 10.52
N ASN A 21 36.65 50.41 9.33
CA ASN A 21 35.32 49.83 9.14
C ASN A 21 35.37 48.31 8.89
N TYR A 22 36.57 47.74 8.74
CA TYR A 22 36.78 46.30 8.59
C TYR A 22 37.32 45.76 9.92
N VAL A 23 36.62 44.77 10.47
CA VAL A 23 37.13 44.00 11.60
C VAL A 23 38.12 42.98 11.04
N ASP A 24 39.38 43.11 11.41
CA ASP A 24 40.43 42.15 11.04
C ASP A 24 40.35 40.94 11.99
N PHE A 25 39.94 39.80 11.43
CA PHE A 25 39.77 38.53 12.13
C PHE A 25 41.11 37.81 12.44
N THR A 26 42.23 38.37 11.98
CA THR A 26 43.59 37.82 12.21
C THR A 26 44.43 38.66 13.17
N SER A 27 43.88 39.78 13.66
CA SER A 27 44.57 40.65 14.61
C SER A 27 44.49 40.09 16.04
N SER A 28 45.62 40.10 16.75
CA SER A 28 45.73 39.71 18.16
C SER A 28 44.84 40.49 19.12
N ASN A 29 44.28 41.63 18.68
CA ASN A 29 43.40 42.48 19.49
C ASN A 29 41.93 42.04 19.44
N THR A 30 41.56 41.11 18.54
CA THR A 30 40.19 40.63 18.32
C THR A 30 39.99 39.15 18.64
N GLU A 31 41.07 38.42 18.98
CA GLU A 31 41.06 36.96 19.23
C GLU A 31 40.17 36.54 20.41
N GLY A 32 40.01 37.37 21.45
CA GLY A 32 39.23 37.01 22.65
C GLY A 32 37.70 37.03 22.47
N TRP A 33 37.17 37.89 21.61
CA TRP A 33 35.74 37.92 21.26
C TRP A 33 35.40 36.74 20.36
N ALA A 34 36.18 36.53 19.31
CA ALA A 34 35.87 35.57 18.24
C ALA A 34 35.92 34.10 18.71
N GLN A 35 36.73 33.77 19.72
CA GLN A 35 36.86 32.40 20.23
C GLN A 35 35.84 32.04 21.33
N GLN A 36 35.27 33.03 22.03
CA GLN A 36 34.37 32.76 23.16
C GLN A 36 32.88 32.63 22.78
N TYR A 37 32.50 33.14 21.59
CA TYR A 37 31.10 33.18 21.15
C TYR A 37 30.83 32.51 19.79
N LEU A 38 31.81 31.81 19.20
CA LEU A 38 31.50 30.83 18.16
C LEU A 38 31.27 29.48 18.86
N PRO A 39 30.02 29.01 19.02
CA PRO A 39 29.80 27.61 19.28
C PRO A 39 30.39 26.80 18.11
N ASP A 40 30.95 25.61 18.40
CA ASP A 40 31.20 24.61 17.35
C ASP A 40 29.84 24.30 16.71
N LEU A 41 29.54 24.97 15.59
CA LEU A 41 28.43 24.56 14.75
C LEU A 41 28.87 23.26 14.11
N MET A 42 28.12 22.18 14.37
CA MET A 42 28.19 21.01 13.51
C MET A 42 27.97 21.50 12.07
N GLU A 43 28.97 21.30 11.21
CA GLU A 43 28.99 21.72 9.80
C GLU A 43 27.83 21.11 8.99
N LYS A 44 27.16 20.11 9.57
CA LYS A 44 25.99 19.44 9.02
C LYS A 44 24.98 19.25 10.14
N GLU A 45 23.71 19.61 9.90
CA GLU A 45 22.62 19.09 10.71
C GLU A 45 22.68 17.56 10.58
N ALA A 46 22.76 16.86 11.72
CA ALA A 46 22.67 15.41 11.71
C ALA A 46 21.27 15.04 11.24
N GLU A 47 21.16 14.38 10.09
CA GLU A 47 19.92 13.76 9.63
C GLU A 47 19.57 12.65 10.63
N VAL A 48 18.68 12.96 11.57
CA VAL A 48 18.21 11.98 12.58
C VAL A 48 17.26 10.96 11.95
N TYR A 49 16.68 11.27 10.79
CA TYR A 49 15.64 10.46 10.15
C TYR A 49 16.01 10.13 8.70
N GLY A 50 16.32 8.86 8.43
CA GLY A 50 16.47 8.34 7.06
C GLY A 50 15.12 8.21 6.34
N LYS A 51 15.13 8.23 5.00
CA LYS A 51 13.97 8.19 4.10
C LYS A 51 13.29 6.81 4.07
N ARG A 52 12.73 6.35 5.19
CA ARG A 52 11.95 5.10 5.32
C ARG A 52 10.46 5.32 5.05
N THR A 53 10.15 5.99 3.95
CA THR A 53 8.79 6.32 3.51
C THR A 53 8.38 5.47 2.32
N ILE A 54 7.10 5.14 2.21
CA ILE A 54 6.57 4.37 1.07
C ILE A 54 6.66 5.23 -0.20
N ALA A 55 6.40 6.54 -0.08
CA ALA A 55 6.55 7.48 -1.20
C ALA A 55 7.99 7.55 -1.73
N GLY A 56 8.99 7.60 -0.84
CA GLY A 56 10.40 7.59 -1.25
C GLY A 56 10.77 6.32 -2.02
N PHE A 57 10.24 5.17 -1.61
CA PHE A 57 10.39 3.91 -2.33
C PHE A 57 9.71 3.92 -3.70
N LEU A 58 8.45 4.35 -3.80
CA LEU A 58 7.70 4.39 -5.06
C LEU A 58 8.36 5.30 -6.10
N ALA A 59 8.90 6.44 -5.65
CA ALA A 59 9.67 7.36 -6.50
C ALA A 59 10.94 6.70 -7.04
N GLN A 60 11.67 5.94 -6.22
CA GLN A 60 12.93 5.29 -6.63
C GLN A 60 12.71 4.10 -7.57
N VAL A 61 11.60 3.38 -7.42
CA VAL A 61 11.20 2.30 -8.35
C VAL A 61 10.52 2.84 -9.61
N GLY A 62 10.23 4.15 -9.67
CA GLY A 62 9.58 4.79 -10.81
C GLY A 62 8.11 4.37 -10.96
N ALA A 63 7.47 3.96 -9.87
CA ALA A 63 6.09 3.49 -9.83
C ALA A 63 5.06 4.64 -9.67
N GLU A 64 5.49 5.89 -9.84
CA GLU A 64 4.63 7.08 -9.80
C GLU A 64 4.28 7.54 -11.23
N GLU A 65 2.98 7.64 -11.54
CA GLU A 65 2.50 8.15 -12.82
C GLU A 65 1.56 9.36 -12.62
N PRO A 66 1.75 10.46 -13.36
CA PRO A 66 0.85 11.61 -13.27
C PRO A 66 -0.51 11.29 -13.89
N SER A 67 -1.58 11.54 -13.15
CA SER A 67 -2.95 11.43 -13.66
C SER A 67 -3.55 12.81 -13.96
N ALA A 68 -4.14 12.97 -15.14
CA ALA A 68 -4.80 14.20 -15.57
C ALA A 68 -6.32 14.21 -15.32
N SER A 69 -6.87 13.12 -14.78
CA SER A 69 -8.31 12.97 -14.51
C SER A 69 -8.63 13.24 -13.04
N ASP A 70 -9.90 13.59 -12.74
CA ASP A 70 -10.38 13.75 -11.36
C ASP A 70 -10.51 12.40 -10.61
N ARG A 71 -10.44 11.28 -11.33
CA ARG A 71 -10.59 9.93 -10.79
C ARG A 71 -9.77 8.91 -11.58
N VAL A 72 -9.17 7.97 -10.86
CA VAL A 72 -8.58 6.76 -11.45
C VAL A 72 -9.62 5.67 -11.46
N ILE A 73 -9.83 5.04 -12.63
CA ILE A 73 -10.68 3.88 -12.80
C ILE A 73 -9.80 2.77 -13.37
N TRP A 74 -9.78 1.63 -12.70
CA TRP A 74 -9.11 0.43 -13.19
C TRP A 74 -10.08 -0.73 -13.20
N SER A 75 -9.82 -1.70 -14.07
CA SER A 75 -10.62 -2.91 -14.15
C SER A 75 -9.74 -4.13 -13.93
N GLU A 76 -10.16 -4.99 -13.03
CA GLU A 76 -9.53 -6.27 -12.78
C GLU A 76 -10.32 -7.36 -13.51
N GLN A 77 -9.60 -8.30 -14.11
CA GLN A 77 -10.23 -9.46 -14.72
C GLN A 77 -10.60 -10.44 -13.60
N GLY A 78 -11.87 -10.85 -13.56
CA GLY A 78 -12.32 -11.90 -12.65
C GLY A 78 -11.68 -13.26 -12.94
N ARG A 79 -11.84 -14.21 -12.02
CA ARG A 79 -11.33 -15.57 -12.18
C ARG A 79 -11.97 -16.26 -13.37
N LEU A 80 -11.20 -17.11 -14.04
CA LEU A 80 -11.70 -17.97 -15.12
C LEU A 80 -12.58 -19.11 -14.57
N HIS A 81 -12.22 -19.61 -13.38
CA HIS A 81 -12.96 -20.67 -12.71
C HIS A 81 -14.19 -20.11 -12.02
N LEU A 82 -15.34 -20.78 -12.20
CA LEU A 82 -16.59 -20.42 -11.53
C LEU A 82 -16.64 -21.13 -10.18
N ALA A 83 -16.45 -20.36 -9.13
CA ALA A 83 -16.52 -20.82 -7.76
C ALA A 83 -17.51 -19.95 -6.97
N TYR A 84 -18.36 -20.56 -6.17
CA TYR A 84 -19.41 -19.85 -5.43
C TYR A 84 -19.56 -20.41 -4.02
N THR A 85 -20.15 -19.62 -3.13
CA THR A 85 -20.73 -20.11 -1.88
C THR A 85 -22.24 -20.19 -2.03
N ALA A 86 -22.80 -21.26 -1.47
CA ALA A 86 -24.21 -21.58 -1.53
C ALA A 86 -24.69 -22.10 -0.19
N LYS A 87 -26.00 -22.08 0.01
CA LYS A 87 -26.67 -22.74 1.13
C LYS A 87 -27.63 -23.81 0.64
N TYR A 88 -27.90 -24.78 1.52
CA TYR A 88 -29.01 -25.70 1.32
C TYR A 88 -30.32 -24.90 1.40
N LYS A 89 -31.24 -25.12 0.46
CA LYS A 89 -32.54 -24.44 0.46
C LYS A 89 -33.56 -25.24 1.27
N ASP A 90 -34.17 -26.25 0.65
CA ASP A 90 -35.28 -27.00 1.24
C ASP A 90 -35.49 -28.41 0.64
N SER A 91 -34.70 -28.79 -0.36
CA SER A 91 -34.77 -30.09 -1.04
C SER A 91 -33.41 -30.76 -1.08
N ASN A 92 -33.38 -32.10 -1.09
CA ASN A 92 -32.16 -32.90 -0.97
C ASN A 92 -31.09 -32.62 -2.06
N ASP A 93 -31.48 -32.00 -3.17
CA ASP A 93 -30.60 -31.69 -4.30
C ASP A 93 -30.56 -30.19 -4.65
N THR A 94 -31.32 -29.34 -3.94
CA THR A 94 -31.50 -27.92 -4.31
C THR A 94 -30.71 -27.00 -3.39
N TYR A 95 -29.95 -26.10 -4.00
CA TYR A 95 -29.09 -25.14 -3.33
C TYR A 95 -29.29 -23.74 -3.91
N GLU A 96 -29.07 -22.73 -3.09
CA GLU A 96 -29.16 -21.32 -3.48
C GLU A 96 -27.77 -20.69 -3.40
N ILE A 97 -27.34 -20.04 -4.49
CA ILE A 97 -26.07 -19.30 -4.54
C ILE A 97 -26.22 -17.98 -3.81
N GLU A 98 -25.25 -17.65 -2.96
CA GLU A 98 -25.23 -16.40 -2.22
C GLU A 98 -24.13 -15.49 -2.79
N ASN A 99 -22.89 -15.94 -2.66
CA ASN A 99 -21.72 -15.14 -3.02
C ASN A 99 -20.79 -15.87 -4.00
N ASP A 100 -19.95 -15.10 -4.67
CA ASP A 100 -18.71 -15.59 -5.27
C ASP A 100 -17.77 -16.08 -4.16
N ILE A 101 -16.77 -16.87 -4.51
CA ILE A 101 -15.73 -17.33 -3.61
C ILE A 101 -14.96 -16.19 -2.92
N ASP A 102 -14.92 -15.03 -3.57
CA ASP A 102 -14.32 -13.79 -3.08
C ASP A 102 -15.30 -12.96 -2.21
N GLY A 103 -16.46 -13.52 -1.82
CA GLY A 103 -17.41 -12.91 -0.88
C GLY A 103 -18.34 -11.83 -1.46
N ASN A 104 -18.28 -11.60 -2.78
CA ASN A 104 -19.17 -10.64 -3.45
C ASN A 104 -20.55 -11.27 -3.69
N SER A 105 -21.65 -10.57 -3.37
CA SER A 105 -22.99 -11.08 -3.64
C SER A 105 -23.24 -11.21 -5.14
N VAL A 106 -23.55 -12.43 -5.58
CA VAL A 106 -23.80 -12.77 -6.99
C VAL A 106 -25.30 -12.97 -7.22
N GLY A 107 -25.97 -13.65 -6.29
CA GLY A 107 -27.38 -14.02 -6.40
C GLY A 107 -27.74 -14.58 -7.78
N VAL A 108 -28.61 -13.87 -8.49
CA VAL A 108 -29.21 -14.26 -9.78
C VAL A 108 -28.22 -14.24 -10.97
N ASN A 109 -27.05 -13.60 -10.82
CA ASN A 109 -26.10 -13.37 -11.92
C ASN A 109 -24.97 -14.42 -11.99
N HIS A 110 -25.24 -15.65 -11.60
CA HIS A 110 -24.24 -16.71 -11.57
C HIS A 110 -23.98 -17.34 -12.95
N GLY A 111 -22.77 -17.85 -13.16
CA GLY A 111 -22.35 -18.51 -14.41
C GLY A 111 -22.65 -20.01 -14.49
N ILE A 112 -23.23 -20.61 -13.44
CA ILE A 112 -23.63 -22.03 -13.41
C ILE A 112 -24.75 -22.26 -14.43
N ARG A 113 -24.61 -23.33 -15.22
CA ARG A 113 -25.55 -23.72 -16.27
C ARG A 113 -25.95 -25.18 -16.11
N VAL A 114 -27.14 -25.52 -16.61
CA VAL A 114 -27.57 -26.91 -16.73
C VAL A 114 -26.56 -27.69 -17.59
N GLY A 115 -26.15 -28.86 -17.12
CA GLY A 115 -25.10 -29.65 -17.75
C GLY A 115 -23.72 -29.48 -17.13
N ASP A 116 -23.54 -28.54 -16.21
CA ASP A 116 -22.27 -28.36 -15.51
C ASP A 116 -21.98 -29.50 -14.54
N MET A 117 -20.73 -29.95 -14.53
CA MET A 117 -20.19 -30.81 -13.48
C MET A 117 -19.62 -29.94 -12.38
N VAL A 118 -20.04 -30.21 -11.15
CA VAL A 118 -19.64 -29.45 -9.97
C VAL A 118 -18.98 -30.34 -8.93
N ILE A 119 -18.02 -29.76 -8.22
CA ILE A 119 -17.52 -30.27 -6.95
C ILE A 119 -18.09 -29.37 -5.86
N MET A 120 -18.80 -29.97 -4.92
CA MET A 120 -19.36 -29.29 -3.77
C MET A 120 -18.64 -29.76 -2.52
N SER A 121 -18.27 -28.85 -1.64
CA SER A 121 -17.62 -29.18 -0.37
C SER A 121 -18.23 -28.42 0.79
N ILE A 122 -18.23 -29.08 1.93
CA ILE A 122 -18.44 -28.51 3.27
C ILE A 122 -17.22 -28.89 4.13
N ALA A 123 -17.12 -28.36 5.35
CA ALA A 123 -15.98 -28.60 6.23
C ALA A 123 -15.62 -30.10 6.44
N ASN A 124 -16.62 -30.98 6.38
CA ASN A 124 -16.47 -32.40 6.72
C ASN A 124 -16.60 -33.36 5.51
N ALA A 125 -16.96 -32.88 4.32
CA ALA A 125 -17.24 -33.75 3.18
C ALA A 125 -17.11 -33.01 1.84
N THR A 126 -16.71 -33.75 0.81
CA THR A 126 -16.66 -33.28 -0.57
C THR A 126 -17.37 -34.28 -1.47
N ALA A 127 -18.27 -33.80 -2.31
CA ALA A 127 -19.05 -34.60 -3.23
C ALA A 127 -19.02 -34.01 -4.65
N LYS A 128 -19.09 -34.88 -5.65
CA LYS A 128 -19.21 -34.48 -7.05
C LYS A 128 -20.67 -34.62 -7.48
N GLY A 129 -21.12 -33.71 -8.31
CA GLY A 129 -22.47 -33.74 -8.85
C GLY A 129 -22.61 -33.11 -10.23
N TYR A 130 -23.80 -33.26 -10.77
CA TYR A 130 -24.22 -32.78 -12.07
C TYR A 130 -25.39 -31.82 -11.90
N VAL A 131 -25.30 -30.62 -12.49
CA VAL A 131 -26.37 -29.62 -12.44
C VAL A 131 -27.50 -30.02 -13.40
N SER A 132 -28.62 -30.46 -12.85
CA SER A 132 -29.78 -30.92 -13.61
C SER A 132 -30.73 -29.79 -13.99
N ALA A 133 -30.87 -28.78 -13.13
CA ALA A 133 -31.72 -27.64 -13.35
C ALA A 133 -31.12 -26.36 -12.72
N VAL A 134 -31.45 -25.22 -13.31
CA VAL A 134 -31.21 -23.89 -12.75
C VAL A 134 -32.55 -23.18 -12.80
N ASN A 135 -32.95 -22.54 -11.70
CA ASN A 135 -34.25 -21.90 -11.54
C ASN A 135 -35.43 -22.85 -11.86
N GLU A 136 -35.45 -24.04 -11.26
CA GLU A 136 -36.43 -25.08 -11.57
C GLU A 136 -37.87 -24.61 -11.35
N ASP A 137 -38.11 -23.84 -10.28
CA ASP A 137 -39.44 -23.34 -9.90
C ASP A 137 -39.80 -22.00 -10.57
N GLY A 138 -38.86 -21.37 -11.30
CA GLY A 138 -39.06 -20.07 -11.94
C GLY A 138 -39.13 -18.87 -10.98
N ASP A 139 -39.05 -19.10 -9.67
CA ASP A 139 -39.23 -18.08 -8.62
C ASP A 139 -37.91 -17.36 -8.27
N ASN A 140 -36.77 -18.06 -8.38
CA ASN A 140 -35.47 -17.54 -7.99
C ASN A 140 -34.35 -18.10 -8.86
N ALA A 141 -33.79 -17.24 -9.72
CA ALA A 141 -32.69 -17.63 -10.61
C ALA A 141 -31.31 -17.69 -9.92
N ALA A 142 -31.22 -17.59 -8.60
CA ALA A 142 -30.04 -17.96 -7.82
C ALA A 142 -29.99 -19.47 -7.46
N GLU A 143 -31.06 -20.21 -7.75
CA GLU A 143 -31.22 -21.60 -7.33
C GLU A 143 -30.81 -22.59 -8.42
N PHE A 144 -30.22 -23.70 -7.97
CA PHE A 144 -29.79 -24.77 -8.85
C PHE A 144 -29.98 -26.12 -8.16
N THR A 145 -30.31 -27.12 -8.98
CA THR A 145 -30.49 -28.51 -8.55
C THR A 145 -29.29 -29.33 -9.02
N VAL A 146 -28.66 -30.07 -8.10
CA VAL A 146 -27.48 -30.89 -8.36
C VAL A 146 -27.73 -32.33 -7.97
N LEU A 147 -27.54 -33.23 -8.92
CA LEU A 147 -27.61 -34.67 -8.69
C LEU A 147 -26.23 -35.21 -8.29
N SER A 148 -26.18 -36.07 -7.28
CA SER A 148 -24.92 -36.66 -6.83
C SER A 148 -24.45 -37.80 -7.73
N TYR A 149 -23.15 -37.89 -7.97
CA TYR A 149 -22.56 -39.09 -8.58
C TYR A 149 -22.32 -40.23 -7.59
N GLY A 150 -22.13 -39.90 -6.30
CA GLY A 150 -21.65 -40.85 -5.29
C GLY A 150 -22.71 -41.34 -4.30
N ALA A 151 -23.89 -40.74 -4.30
CA ALA A 151 -25.00 -41.08 -3.41
C ALA A 151 -26.34 -40.90 -4.13
N ALA A 152 -27.44 -41.27 -3.46
CA ALA A 152 -28.78 -41.06 -4.02
C ALA A 152 -29.06 -39.57 -4.28
N ASN A 153 -28.70 -38.70 -3.33
CA ASN A 153 -28.94 -37.25 -3.38
C ASN A 153 -27.71 -36.50 -2.87
N MET A 154 -27.53 -35.23 -3.27
CA MET A 154 -26.38 -34.41 -2.88
C MET A 154 -26.32 -34.11 -1.38
N ALA A 155 -27.45 -33.87 -0.73
CA ALA A 155 -27.48 -33.67 0.72
C ALA A 155 -26.93 -34.87 1.50
N THR A 156 -27.16 -36.10 1.01
CA THR A 156 -26.59 -37.33 1.61
C THR A 156 -25.09 -37.43 1.32
N ALA A 157 -24.65 -37.07 0.11
CA ALA A 157 -23.23 -37.10 -0.25
C ALA A 157 -22.40 -36.08 0.55
N LEU A 158 -22.96 -34.90 0.84
CA LEU A 158 -22.34 -33.89 1.69
C LEU A 158 -22.57 -34.17 3.18
N GLY A 159 -23.56 -34.99 3.54
CA GLY A 159 -23.91 -35.28 4.93
C GLY A 159 -24.47 -34.07 5.68
N SER A 160 -25.09 -33.12 4.98
CA SER A 160 -25.65 -31.89 5.57
C SER A 160 -26.91 -31.44 4.83
N THR A 161 -27.90 -31.00 5.61
CA THR A 161 -29.12 -30.31 5.16
C THR A 161 -29.27 -28.96 5.88
N ALA A 162 -28.16 -28.41 6.39
CA ALA A 162 -28.18 -27.16 7.13
C ALA A 162 -28.32 -25.97 6.18
N THR A 163 -29.32 -25.12 6.44
CA THR A 163 -29.60 -23.88 5.69
C THR A 163 -28.70 -22.71 6.11
N THR A 164 -27.57 -23.02 6.76
CA THR A 164 -26.59 -22.00 7.18
C THR A 164 -26.03 -21.32 5.94
N SER A 165 -25.99 -19.98 5.96
CA SER A 165 -25.44 -19.18 4.87
C SER A 165 -23.97 -19.54 4.61
N GLU A 166 -23.60 -19.54 3.33
CA GLU A 166 -22.25 -19.80 2.80
C GLU A 166 -21.62 -21.15 3.20
N LEU A 167 -22.43 -22.09 3.69
CA LEU A 167 -21.92 -23.36 4.21
C LEU A 167 -21.27 -24.23 3.13
N VAL A 168 -21.78 -24.15 1.90
CA VAL A 168 -21.39 -25.02 0.79
C VAL A 168 -20.54 -24.24 -0.21
N ARG A 169 -19.33 -24.73 -0.50
CA ARG A 169 -18.49 -24.22 -1.59
C ARG A 169 -18.74 -25.03 -2.85
N VAL A 170 -18.94 -24.36 -3.97
CA VAL A 170 -19.26 -24.97 -5.26
C VAL A 170 -18.21 -24.56 -6.27
N LEU A 171 -17.62 -25.54 -6.97
CA LEU A 171 -16.66 -25.31 -8.04
C LEU A 171 -17.12 -26.01 -9.32
N VAL A 172 -17.26 -25.27 -10.42
CA VAL A 172 -17.57 -25.85 -11.74
C VAL A 172 -16.28 -26.37 -12.38
N ILE A 173 -16.25 -27.66 -12.71
CA ILE A 173 -15.07 -28.33 -13.28
C ILE A 173 -15.19 -28.65 -14.77
N GLY A 174 -16.40 -28.61 -15.33
CA GLY A 174 -16.63 -28.92 -16.73
C GLY A 174 -18.12 -29.09 -17.02
N SER A 175 -18.42 -29.80 -18.11
CA SER A 175 -19.78 -30.29 -18.39
C SER A 175 -19.77 -31.71 -18.87
N GLU A 176 -20.88 -32.37 -18.64
CA GLU A 176 -21.21 -33.66 -19.22
C GLU A 176 -22.52 -33.53 -20.00
N PHE A 177 -22.60 -34.17 -21.17
CA PHE A 177 -23.81 -34.22 -21.97
C PHE A 177 -23.91 -35.58 -22.64
N GLU A 178 -25.14 -36.10 -22.77
CA GLU A 178 -25.39 -37.31 -23.56
C GLU A 178 -25.00 -37.11 -25.03
N LYS A 179 -24.58 -38.20 -25.68
CA LYS A 179 -24.16 -38.15 -27.08
C LYS A 179 -25.33 -37.75 -27.99
N GLY A 180 -25.11 -36.71 -28.80
CA GLY A 180 -26.10 -36.24 -29.78
C GLY A 180 -27.05 -35.15 -29.26
N THR A 181 -26.79 -34.61 -28.08
CA THR A 181 -27.50 -33.44 -27.53
C THR A 181 -27.00 -32.13 -28.15
N ASN A 182 -27.85 -31.10 -28.08
CA ASN A 182 -27.54 -29.77 -28.60
C ASN A 182 -26.42 -29.09 -27.78
N ALA A 183 -25.72 -28.14 -28.42
CA ALA A 183 -24.74 -27.30 -27.73
C ALA A 183 -25.38 -26.44 -26.63
N ARG A 184 -24.56 -25.93 -25.71
CA ARG A 184 -25.00 -25.06 -24.61
C ARG A 184 -25.77 -23.85 -25.13
N SER A 185 -26.86 -23.50 -24.44
CA SER A 185 -27.76 -22.40 -24.81
C SER A 185 -27.30 -21.02 -24.34
N SER A 186 -26.36 -20.94 -23.39
CA SER A 186 -25.86 -19.67 -22.84
C SER A 186 -24.33 -19.60 -22.76
N ALA A 187 -23.81 -18.43 -23.14
CA ALA A 187 -22.40 -18.10 -23.02
C ALA A 187 -22.12 -17.49 -21.65
N ASN A 188 -21.05 -17.94 -20.99
CA ASN A 188 -20.53 -17.26 -19.82
C ASN A 188 -19.51 -16.22 -20.31
N ALA A 189 -19.94 -14.95 -20.40
CA ALA A 189 -19.09 -13.88 -20.89
C ALA A 189 -18.23 -13.33 -19.74
N PRO A 190 -16.94 -13.06 -19.98
CA PRO A 190 -16.08 -12.46 -18.96
C PRO A 190 -16.67 -11.11 -18.53
N GLN A 191 -16.79 -10.91 -17.22
CA GLN A 191 -17.19 -9.64 -16.64
C GLN A 191 -15.96 -8.97 -16.05
N PHE A 192 -15.84 -7.66 -16.26
CA PHE A 192 -14.78 -6.85 -15.64
C PHE A 192 -15.28 -6.32 -14.30
N LYS A 193 -14.45 -6.41 -13.25
CA LYS A 193 -14.71 -5.70 -12.00
C LYS A 193 -14.06 -4.33 -12.08
N SER A 194 -14.88 -3.28 -12.14
CA SER A 194 -14.38 -1.90 -12.20
C SER A 194 -14.26 -1.31 -10.80
N HIS A 195 -13.09 -0.76 -10.51
CA HIS A 195 -12.80 -0.02 -9.30
C HIS A 195 -12.59 1.45 -9.65
N SER A 196 -12.88 2.33 -8.69
CA SER A 196 -12.63 3.75 -8.88
C SER A 196 -12.21 4.44 -7.59
N ASN A 197 -11.21 5.31 -7.68
CA ASN A 197 -10.69 6.12 -6.59
C ASN A 197 -10.50 7.57 -7.05
N LYS A 198 -11.09 8.52 -6.29
CA LYS A 198 -11.08 9.94 -6.61
C LYS A 198 -9.81 10.59 -6.05
N HIS A 199 -9.27 11.60 -6.73
CA HIS A 199 -8.20 12.41 -6.16
C HIS A 199 -8.73 13.41 -5.12
N ILE A 200 -7.92 13.71 -4.13
CA ILE A 200 -8.17 14.77 -3.14
C ILE A 200 -7.21 15.95 -3.33
N ILE A 201 -7.65 17.13 -2.89
CA ILE A 201 -6.86 18.35 -2.93
C ILE A 201 -6.36 18.65 -1.52
N LEU A 202 -5.05 18.53 -1.32
CA LEU A 202 -4.36 18.99 -0.11
C LEU A 202 -3.94 20.45 -0.28
N LYS A 203 -4.15 21.26 0.76
CA LYS A 203 -3.77 22.67 0.77
C LYS A 203 -2.98 22.97 2.04
N ASP A 204 -1.84 23.62 1.88
CA ASP A 204 -1.09 24.21 2.98
C ASP A 204 -0.75 25.67 2.64
N TYR A 205 -0.47 26.48 3.66
CA TYR A 205 -0.22 27.91 3.53
C TYR A 205 1.00 28.33 4.35
N TYR A 206 1.98 28.93 3.69
CA TYR A 206 3.14 29.53 4.33
C TYR A 206 3.12 31.05 4.10
N GLU A 207 3.24 31.81 5.18
CA GLU A 207 3.36 33.27 5.13
C GLU A 207 4.58 33.76 5.90
N VAL A 208 5.17 34.85 5.41
CA VAL A 208 6.26 35.57 6.06
C VAL A 208 5.80 36.99 6.35
N SER A 209 5.84 37.40 7.62
CA SER A 209 5.55 38.78 8.02
C SER A 209 6.85 39.56 8.22
N GLY A 210 7.23 40.42 7.26
CA GLY A 210 8.39 41.33 7.41
C GLY A 210 9.27 41.45 6.16
N SER A 211 10.52 41.90 6.35
CA SER A 211 11.56 41.96 5.31
C SER A 211 12.53 40.80 5.49
N ASP A 212 12.61 39.91 4.48
CA ASP A 212 13.51 38.74 4.42
C ASP A 212 14.96 39.05 4.81
N ALA A 213 15.42 40.26 4.50
CA ALA A 213 16.79 40.66 4.75
C ALA A 213 17.15 40.84 6.25
N SER A 214 16.17 40.82 7.15
CA SER A 214 16.39 41.04 8.60
C SER A 214 16.47 39.77 9.45
N GLN A 215 16.28 38.59 8.85
CA GLN A 215 16.32 37.28 9.53
C GLN A 215 17.48 36.38 9.02
N ILE A 216 18.57 37.00 8.54
CA ILE A 216 19.75 36.31 7.98
C ILE A 216 20.61 35.75 9.13
N GLY A 217 20.50 34.44 9.38
CA GLY A 217 21.48 33.67 10.14
C GLY A 217 22.41 32.90 9.19
N TRP A 218 23.72 33.03 9.37
CA TRP A 218 24.73 32.37 8.54
C TRP A 218 24.93 30.92 9.00
N VAL A 219 24.26 29.95 8.38
CA VAL A 219 24.54 28.52 8.58
C VAL A 219 24.65 27.85 7.22
N GLU A 220 25.77 27.15 7.00
CA GLU A 220 26.08 26.41 5.78
C GLU A 220 25.41 25.03 5.82
N ILE A 221 24.77 24.61 4.72
CA ILE A 221 24.06 23.32 4.62
C ILE A 221 24.68 22.54 3.46
N SER A 222 25.08 21.29 3.70
CA SER A 222 25.50 20.38 2.63
C SER A 222 24.30 19.65 2.04
N GLY A 223 24.02 19.83 0.75
CA GLY A 223 22.96 19.11 0.03
C GLY A 223 23.39 17.70 -0.43
N GLU A 224 22.41 16.82 -0.60
CA GLU A 224 22.54 15.37 -0.88
C GLU A 224 23.20 15.02 -2.24
N GLU A 225 23.40 15.99 -3.15
CA GLU A 225 24.10 15.80 -4.44
C GLU A 225 25.44 16.55 -4.56
N GLY A 226 26.09 16.89 -3.44
CA GLY A 226 27.44 17.47 -3.46
C GLY A 226 27.52 18.94 -3.91
N GLN A 227 26.40 19.67 -3.86
CA GLN A 227 26.40 21.13 -4.04
C GLN A 227 26.85 21.80 -2.74
N ASN A 228 27.97 22.54 -2.81
CA ASN A 228 28.43 23.46 -1.77
C ASN A 228 28.06 24.89 -2.18
N GLY A 229 27.27 25.59 -1.36
CA GLY A 229 26.97 27.01 -1.58
C GLY A 229 26.20 27.64 -0.43
N TYR A 230 26.46 28.93 -0.17
CA TYR A 230 25.62 29.76 0.71
C TYR A 230 24.31 30.06 0.00
N LEU A 231 23.32 29.18 0.13
CA LEU A 231 21.97 29.42 -0.36
C LEU A 231 21.00 29.55 0.82
N TRP A 232 20.32 30.70 0.82
CA TRP A 232 18.97 30.92 1.35
C TRP A 232 18.25 29.58 1.60
N TYR A 233 18.02 29.26 2.85
CA TYR A 233 16.97 28.34 3.22
C TYR A 233 16.12 29.09 4.22
N LEU A 234 14.95 29.58 3.80
CA LEU A 234 13.88 29.85 4.75
C LEU A 234 13.55 28.50 5.37
N LYS A 235 14.24 28.13 6.46
CA LYS A 235 14.03 26.88 7.17
C LYS A 235 12.54 26.62 7.42
N ALA A 236 11.81 27.69 7.73
CA ALA A 236 10.36 27.62 7.89
C ALA A 236 9.60 27.25 6.59
N GLU A 237 10.02 27.69 5.41
CA GLU A 237 9.45 27.24 4.12
C GLU A 237 9.77 25.76 3.86
N GLY A 238 11.04 25.36 4.06
CA GLY A 238 11.46 23.96 3.93
C GLY A 238 10.72 23.03 4.88
N ASP A 239 10.53 23.45 6.13
CA ASP A 239 9.76 22.74 7.14
C ASP A 239 8.27 22.64 6.75
N THR A 240 7.67 23.71 6.21
CA THR A 240 6.29 23.63 5.70
C THR A 240 6.17 22.67 4.52
N ARG A 241 7.15 22.65 3.61
CA ARG A 241 7.18 21.72 2.49
C ARG A 241 7.34 20.27 2.97
N ALA A 242 8.22 20.03 3.94
CA ALA A 242 8.42 18.72 4.53
C ALA A 242 7.14 18.21 5.23
N ARG A 243 6.44 19.09 5.96
CA ARG A 243 5.12 18.78 6.55
C ARG A 243 4.07 18.49 5.50
N PHE A 244 4.03 19.25 4.41
CA PHE A 244 3.11 18.97 3.32
C PHE A 244 3.34 17.60 2.69
N SER A 245 4.61 17.23 2.46
CA SER A 245 4.96 15.89 1.96
C SER A 245 4.58 14.77 2.94
N ASP A 246 4.79 14.99 4.25
CA ASP A 246 4.36 14.06 5.30
C ASP A 246 2.83 13.90 5.33
N TYR A 247 2.09 15.01 5.26
CA TYR A 247 0.63 14.98 5.16
C TYR A 247 0.14 14.29 3.88
N LEU A 248 0.84 14.46 2.76
CA LEU A 248 0.50 13.76 1.52
C LEU A 248 0.61 12.24 1.72
N GLU A 249 1.73 11.75 2.25
CA GLU A 249 1.91 10.32 2.52
C GLU A 249 0.88 9.80 3.53
N MET A 250 0.71 10.50 4.65
CA MET A 250 -0.27 10.18 5.68
C MET A 250 -1.69 10.08 5.13
N THR A 251 -2.07 11.00 4.25
CA THR A 251 -3.41 10.99 3.67
C THR A 251 -3.57 9.83 2.67
N MET A 252 -2.54 9.48 1.91
CA MET A 252 -2.61 8.31 1.01
C MET A 252 -2.71 6.98 1.76
N LEU A 253 -2.24 6.92 3.01
CA LEU A 253 -2.33 5.73 3.85
C LEU A 253 -3.68 5.59 4.56
N GLU A 254 -4.14 6.66 5.21
CA GLU A 254 -5.27 6.66 6.15
C GLU A 254 -6.60 7.15 5.56
N ALA A 255 -6.63 7.67 4.33
CA ALA A 255 -7.88 8.18 3.79
C ALA A 255 -8.96 7.10 3.67
N GLU A 256 -10.19 7.46 4.00
CA GLU A 256 -11.37 6.60 3.85
C GLU A 256 -12.44 7.29 3.01
N LYS A 257 -13.26 6.48 2.33
CA LYS A 257 -14.46 6.95 1.65
C LYS A 257 -15.51 7.30 2.70
N ALA A 258 -16.14 8.46 2.55
CA ALA A 258 -17.26 8.86 3.39
C ALA A 258 -18.45 7.91 3.15
N VAL A 259 -19.07 7.50 4.26
CA VAL A 259 -20.29 6.70 4.24
C VAL A 259 -21.49 7.56 3.80
N ASP A 260 -22.50 6.92 3.22
CA ASP A 260 -23.72 7.61 2.78
C ASP A 260 -24.37 8.39 3.93
N GLY A 261 -24.59 9.69 3.73
CA GLY A 261 -25.15 10.59 4.73
C GLY A 261 -24.12 11.18 5.73
N ALA A 262 -22.83 10.91 5.57
CA ALA A 262 -21.80 11.61 6.33
C ALA A 262 -21.75 13.10 5.94
N GLY A 263 -21.83 14.00 6.92
CA GLY A 263 -21.69 15.45 6.72
C GLY A 263 -20.25 15.91 6.43
N ALA A 264 -19.38 15.01 5.97
CA ALA A 264 -18.02 15.33 5.56
C ALA A 264 -18.03 16.12 4.24
N ILE A 265 -16.97 16.90 4.01
CA ILE A 265 -16.84 17.85 2.88
C ILE A 265 -17.29 17.20 1.56
N GLY A 266 -18.38 17.70 0.97
CA GLY A 266 -18.92 17.23 -0.30
C GLY A 266 -20.30 16.57 -0.23
N GLY A 267 -20.71 16.07 0.95
CA GLY A 267 -21.92 15.25 1.20
C GLY A 267 -23.28 15.92 0.95
N THR A 268 -23.47 16.52 -0.22
CA THR A 268 -24.74 17.02 -0.74
C THR A 268 -25.25 16.19 -1.92
N ASP A 269 -24.45 15.27 -2.45
CA ASP A 269 -24.88 14.35 -3.51
C ASP A 269 -25.08 12.94 -2.92
N GLN A 270 -26.34 12.56 -2.73
CA GLN A 270 -26.75 11.31 -2.04
C GLN A 270 -26.42 10.01 -2.81
N SER A 271 -25.48 10.04 -3.75
CA SER A 271 -25.19 8.92 -4.66
C SER A 271 -23.71 8.69 -4.94
N THR A 272 -22.80 9.52 -4.42
CA THR A 272 -21.36 9.34 -4.59
C THR A 272 -20.68 9.38 -3.24
N SER A 273 -20.11 8.26 -2.81
CA SER A 273 -19.25 8.20 -1.64
C SER A 273 -18.09 9.20 -1.81
N ASP A 274 -18.19 10.34 -1.16
CA ASP A 274 -17.19 11.41 -1.23
C ASP A 274 -15.93 11.02 -0.45
N GLY A 275 -14.74 11.37 -0.96
CA GLY A 275 -13.46 11.02 -0.33
C GLY A 275 -12.57 10.13 -1.21
N THR A 276 -11.38 9.84 -0.71
CA THR A 276 -10.36 9.00 -1.36
C THR A 276 -10.16 7.74 -0.54
N GLU A 277 -10.00 6.61 -1.21
CA GLU A 277 -9.62 5.35 -0.57
C GLU A 277 -8.09 5.32 -0.44
N GLY A 278 -7.61 5.29 0.81
CA GLY A 278 -6.22 5.10 1.18
C GLY A 278 -5.82 3.63 1.20
N LEU A 279 -4.53 3.38 1.41
CA LEU A 279 -3.95 2.04 1.37
C LEU A 279 -4.57 1.09 2.41
N PHE A 280 -4.77 1.53 3.65
CA PHE A 280 -5.30 0.64 4.69
C PHE A 280 -6.77 0.28 4.44
N ALA A 281 -7.61 1.24 4.05
CA ALA A 281 -9.00 0.98 3.68
C ALA A 281 -9.11 -0.03 2.53
N ALA A 282 -8.23 0.09 1.53
CA ALA A 282 -8.13 -0.84 0.42
C ALA A 282 -7.72 -2.26 0.87
N ILE A 283 -6.71 -2.39 1.72
CA ILE A 283 -6.22 -3.67 2.23
C ILE A 283 -7.24 -4.33 3.17
N THR A 284 -7.90 -3.57 4.04
CA THR A 284 -8.94 -4.12 4.92
C THR A 284 -10.11 -4.66 4.12
N THR A 285 -10.48 -4.00 3.03
CA THR A 285 -11.62 -4.43 2.21
C THR A 285 -11.26 -5.57 1.24
N ARG A 286 -10.05 -5.57 0.66
CA ARG A 286 -9.67 -6.45 -0.45
C ARG A 286 -8.47 -7.35 -0.19
N GLY A 287 -7.65 -7.02 0.79
CA GLY A 287 -6.42 -7.72 1.14
C GLY A 287 -6.64 -8.88 2.10
N HIS A 288 -5.56 -9.64 2.31
CA HIS A 288 -5.55 -10.72 3.31
C HIS A 288 -5.33 -10.16 4.70
N GLN A 289 -6.24 -10.48 5.61
CA GLN A 289 -6.10 -10.17 7.02
C GLN A 289 -5.68 -11.42 7.78
N SER A 290 -4.60 -11.31 8.53
CA SER A 290 -4.10 -12.36 9.42
C SER A 290 -3.72 -11.71 10.75
N THR A 291 -3.66 -12.52 11.82
CA THR A 291 -3.20 -12.07 13.15
C THR A 291 -1.74 -11.62 13.16
N GLY A 292 -0.99 -11.89 12.08
CA GLY A 292 0.40 -11.50 11.94
C GLY A 292 1.35 -12.35 12.78
N ILE A 293 2.57 -11.86 12.95
CA ILE A 293 3.62 -12.50 13.75
C ILE A 293 3.55 -11.93 15.16
N THR A 294 3.37 -12.80 16.17
CA THR A 294 3.10 -12.37 17.54
C THR A 294 4.36 -12.14 18.38
N GLY A 295 5.52 -12.66 17.95
CA GLY A 295 6.81 -12.43 18.60
C GLY A 295 6.96 -13.15 19.94
N VAL A 296 6.22 -14.25 20.14
CA VAL A 296 6.20 -15.00 21.41
C VAL A 296 7.43 -15.91 21.52
N ASN A 297 7.76 -16.61 20.44
CA ASN A 297 8.98 -17.40 20.32
C ASN A 297 9.19 -17.77 18.84
N ALA A 298 10.43 -18.03 18.46
CA ALA A 298 10.80 -18.30 17.08
C ALA A 298 10.08 -19.50 16.43
N ALA A 299 9.66 -20.52 17.19
CA ALA A 299 8.93 -21.67 16.62
C ALA A 299 7.46 -21.32 16.33
N THR A 300 6.84 -20.50 17.17
CA THR A 300 5.49 -19.96 16.95
C THR A 300 5.49 -18.96 15.81
N ASP A 301 6.46 -18.03 15.79
CA ASP A 301 6.60 -17.02 14.73
C ASP A 301 6.82 -17.69 13.35
N LEU A 302 7.55 -18.81 13.35
CA LEU A 302 7.78 -19.64 12.16
C LEU A 302 6.48 -20.27 11.63
N ALA A 303 5.66 -20.83 12.52
CA ALA A 303 4.38 -21.43 12.16
C ALA A 303 3.37 -20.38 11.70
N GLU A 304 3.39 -19.19 12.30
CA GLU A 304 2.59 -18.03 11.89
C GLU A 304 3.00 -17.54 10.49
N PHE A 305 4.30 -17.51 10.19
CA PHE A 305 4.79 -17.18 8.86
C PHE A 305 4.37 -18.22 7.81
N ASP A 306 4.44 -19.51 8.13
CA ASP A 306 3.97 -20.56 7.23
C ASP A 306 2.45 -20.51 7.00
N ALA A 307 1.68 -20.05 7.99
CA ALA A 307 0.25 -19.79 7.82
C ALA A 307 -0.02 -18.63 6.85
N ILE A 308 0.81 -17.57 6.87
CA ILE A 308 0.73 -16.47 5.89
C ILE A 308 1.03 -17.01 4.48
N LEU A 309 2.07 -17.83 4.33
CA LEU A 309 2.41 -18.46 3.04
C LEU A 309 1.27 -19.33 2.49
N ALA A 310 0.59 -20.09 3.36
CA ALA A 310 -0.54 -20.90 2.94
C ALA A 310 -1.71 -20.05 2.40
N VAL A 311 -1.90 -18.83 2.90
CA VAL A 311 -2.89 -17.89 2.38
C VAL A 311 -2.44 -17.31 1.02
N PHE A 312 -1.15 -17.03 0.86
CA PHE A 312 -0.58 -16.55 -0.42
C PHE A 312 -0.70 -17.60 -1.52
N ASP A 313 -0.44 -18.87 -1.21
CA ASP A 313 -0.57 -19.98 -2.15
C ASP A 313 -2.02 -20.21 -2.58
N GLN A 314 -2.99 -20.02 -1.69
CA GLN A 314 -4.42 -20.12 -2.04
C GLN A 314 -4.84 -19.11 -3.12
N GLN A 315 -4.13 -18.00 -3.22
CA GLN A 315 -4.51 -16.84 -4.01
C GLN A 315 -3.58 -16.63 -5.20
N GLY A 316 -2.48 -17.39 -5.28
CA GLY A 316 -1.48 -17.27 -6.34
C GLY A 316 -0.75 -15.94 -6.25
N ALA A 317 -0.34 -15.55 -5.04
CA ALA A 317 0.40 -14.32 -4.82
C ALA A 317 1.74 -14.30 -5.59
N ILE A 318 2.23 -13.11 -5.88
CA ILE A 318 3.51 -12.92 -6.57
C ILE A 318 4.65 -13.40 -5.67
N GLU A 319 5.69 -14.00 -6.26
CA GLU A 319 6.79 -14.62 -5.53
C GLU A 319 7.66 -13.61 -4.75
N GLU A 320 7.67 -12.34 -5.15
CA GLU A 320 8.42 -11.27 -4.49
C GLU A 320 7.49 -10.33 -3.72
N ASN A 321 7.74 -10.15 -2.42
CA ASN A 321 6.89 -9.36 -1.54
C ASN A 321 7.69 -8.40 -0.66
N MET A 322 7.07 -7.28 -0.32
CA MET A 322 7.64 -6.27 0.57
C MET A 322 6.85 -6.18 1.87
N PHE A 323 7.58 -6.10 2.99
CA PHE A 323 7.02 -5.93 4.32
C PHE A 323 7.34 -4.56 4.88
N PHE A 324 6.29 -3.81 5.20
CA PHE A 324 6.34 -2.60 6.00
C PHE A 324 5.82 -2.95 7.39
N VAL A 325 6.72 -3.05 8.37
CA VAL A 325 6.45 -3.62 9.68
C VAL A 325 6.85 -2.68 10.82
N ASP A 326 6.24 -2.86 11.99
CA ASP A 326 6.72 -2.21 13.21
C ASP A 326 8.03 -2.87 13.67
N ARG A 327 8.75 -2.19 14.57
CA ARG A 327 10.06 -2.65 15.05
C ARG A 327 9.94 -3.95 15.84
N THR A 328 8.82 -4.16 16.55
CA THR A 328 8.61 -5.37 17.33
C THR A 328 8.52 -6.59 16.42
N THR A 329 7.68 -6.54 15.38
CA THR A 329 7.55 -7.64 14.42
C THR A 329 8.80 -7.79 13.55
N SER A 330 9.47 -6.70 13.20
CA SER A 330 10.76 -6.73 12.50
C SER A 330 11.82 -7.50 13.30
N LEU A 331 11.93 -7.24 14.61
CA LEU A 331 12.84 -7.97 15.50
C LEU A 331 12.42 -9.43 15.70
N ALA A 332 11.11 -9.72 15.79
CA ALA A 332 10.62 -11.09 15.86
C ALA A 332 10.99 -11.91 14.61
N ILE A 333 10.91 -11.29 13.43
CA ILE A 333 11.38 -11.91 12.18
C ILE A 333 12.90 -12.16 12.24
N ASP A 334 13.69 -11.20 12.73
CA ASP A 334 15.14 -11.38 12.86
C ASP A 334 15.51 -12.49 13.86
N ASP A 335 14.83 -12.56 15.01
CA ASP A 335 15.02 -13.62 16.00
C ASP A 335 14.61 -15.00 15.45
N MET A 336 13.53 -15.06 14.67
CA MET A 336 13.12 -16.26 13.95
C MET A 336 14.18 -16.70 12.93
N LEU A 337 14.69 -15.78 12.11
CA LEU A 337 15.75 -16.07 11.15
C LEU A 337 17.06 -16.49 11.85
N ALA A 338 17.44 -15.82 12.93
CA ALA A 338 18.62 -16.16 13.72
C ALA A 338 18.51 -17.55 14.35
N SER A 339 17.31 -17.92 14.83
CA SER A 339 17.06 -19.26 15.38
C SER A 339 17.18 -20.39 14.35
N MET A 340 16.87 -20.09 13.08
CA MET A 340 17.01 -21.03 11.97
C MET A 340 18.44 -21.09 11.44
N ASN A 341 19.19 -19.99 11.57
CA ASN A 341 20.54 -19.83 11.01
C ASN A 341 21.67 -20.20 11.99
N SER A 342 21.47 -21.25 12.81
CA SER A 342 22.56 -21.84 13.60
C SER A 342 23.63 -22.53 12.74
N TYR A 343 23.44 -22.68 11.41
CA TYR A 343 24.44 -23.23 10.49
C TYR A 343 24.28 -22.68 9.05
N GLY A 344 24.91 -21.57 8.71
CA GLY A 344 25.22 -21.26 7.30
C GLY A 344 25.12 -19.79 6.89
N ALA A 345 26.29 -19.14 6.81
CA ALA A 345 26.46 -17.85 6.16
C ALA A 345 26.00 -17.88 4.69
N GLY A 346 25.13 -16.93 4.31
CA GLY A 346 24.80 -16.61 2.91
C GLY A 346 23.31 -16.72 2.62
N GLY A 347 22.60 -15.58 2.63
CA GLY A 347 21.18 -15.56 2.29
C GLY A 347 20.53 -14.19 2.15
N THR A 348 21.27 -13.08 2.06
CA THR A 348 20.67 -11.78 1.72
C THR A 348 20.58 -11.67 0.20
N SER A 349 19.41 -11.97 -0.37
CA SER A 349 19.11 -11.73 -1.78
C SER A 349 18.54 -10.31 -1.91
N TYR A 350 19.10 -9.49 -2.81
CA TYR A 350 18.73 -8.08 -3.02
C TYR A 350 18.06 -7.86 -4.41
N GLY A 351 17.32 -8.86 -4.90
CA GLY A 351 16.80 -8.94 -6.27
C GLY A 351 16.06 -7.71 -6.78
N VAL A 352 15.16 -7.13 -5.98
CA VAL A 352 14.33 -5.95 -6.37
C VAL A 352 15.15 -4.66 -6.55
N PHE A 353 16.42 -4.64 -6.11
CA PHE A 353 17.32 -3.49 -6.25
C PHE A 353 18.45 -3.74 -7.26
N ASP A 354 18.26 -4.60 -8.27
CA ASP A 354 19.32 -5.03 -9.19
C ASP A 354 20.58 -5.58 -8.45
N ASN A 355 20.38 -6.25 -7.30
CA ASN A 355 21.46 -6.68 -6.40
C ASN A 355 22.32 -5.53 -5.81
N SER A 356 21.83 -4.30 -5.79
CA SER A 356 22.51 -3.16 -5.16
C SER A 356 22.30 -3.13 -3.64
N GLU A 357 23.30 -3.62 -2.90
CA GLU A 357 23.33 -3.58 -1.43
C GLU A 357 23.25 -2.14 -0.90
N ASP A 358 23.93 -1.19 -1.55
CA ASP A 358 23.96 0.22 -1.11
C ASP A 358 22.59 0.91 -1.19
N MET A 359 21.79 0.61 -2.23
CA MET A 359 20.42 1.16 -2.34
C MET A 359 19.47 0.52 -1.32
N ALA A 360 19.60 -0.78 -1.09
CA ALA A 360 18.81 -1.48 -0.06
C ALA A 360 19.14 -0.96 1.35
N LEU A 361 20.41 -0.70 1.63
CA LEU A 361 20.89 -0.24 2.95
C LEU A 361 20.48 1.22 3.23
N ASN A 362 20.51 2.09 2.21
CA ASN A 362 20.03 3.48 2.34
C ASN A 362 18.51 3.54 2.63
N LEU A 363 17.73 2.64 2.02
CA LEU A 363 16.29 2.54 2.24
C LEU A 363 15.89 1.67 3.45
N GLY A 364 16.86 1.06 4.13
CA GLY A 364 16.64 0.23 5.31
C GLY A 364 15.98 -1.12 5.05
N PHE A 365 16.11 -1.68 3.84
CA PHE A 365 15.57 -2.98 3.49
C PHE A 365 16.53 -4.12 3.85
N SER A 366 16.01 -5.17 4.47
CA SER A 366 16.71 -6.46 4.58
C SER A 366 15.89 -7.58 3.94
N GLY A 367 16.56 -8.37 3.09
CA GLY A 367 15.95 -9.45 2.32
C GLY A 367 16.15 -10.82 2.95
N PHE A 368 15.12 -11.67 2.91
CA PHE A 368 15.21 -13.09 3.25
C PHE A 368 14.30 -13.93 2.36
N ARG A 369 14.65 -15.20 2.16
CA ARG A 369 13.87 -16.15 1.35
C ARG A 369 13.24 -17.21 2.25
N ARG A 370 11.98 -17.54 2.01
CA ARG A 370 11.31 -18.67 2.68
C ARG A 370 10.32 -19.36 1.74
N GLY A 371 10.50 -20.66 1.55
CA GLY A 371 9.74 -21.42 0.55
C GLY A 371 10.12 -20.99 -0.88
N SER A 372 9.11 -20.74 -1.71
CA SER A 372 9.28 -20.19 -3.08
C SER A 372 9.23 -18.67 -3.14
N TYR A 373 9.04 -17.99 -2.00
CA TYR A 373 8.84 -16.55 -1.93
C TYR A 373 10.10 -15.81 -1.42
N ASP A 374 10.38 -14.66 -2.02
CA ASP A 374 11.43 -13.73 -1.62
C ASP A 374 10.79 -12.50 -0.93
N PHE A 375 11.28 -12.13 0.26
CA PHE A 375 10.73 -11.07 1.09
C PHE A 375 11.75 -9.98 1.36
N TYR A 376 11.32 -8.72 1.30
CA TYR A 376 12.12 -7.54 1.67
C TYR A 376 11.40 -6.78 2.78
N LYS A 377 11.97 -6.72 3.99
CA LYS A 377 11.37 -5.99 5.10
C LYS A 377 12.01 -4.62 5.30
N SER A 378 11.21 -3.62 5.66
CA SER A 378 11.65 -2.31 6.13
C SER A 378 10.82 -1.90 7.35
N ASP A 379 11.47 -1.29 8.34
CA ASP A 379 10.76 -0.76 9.51
C ASP A 379 10.01 0.49 9.09
N PHE A 380 8.68 0.42 9.11
CA PHE A 380 7.86 1.55 8.71
C PHE A 380 7.81 2.57 9.84
N ARG A 381 8.30 3.79 9.58
CA ARG A 381 8.32 4.87 10.58
C ARG A 381 6.93 5.13 11.17
N TYR A 382 5.87 4.99 10.36
CA TYR A 382 4.51 5.26 10.81
C TYR A 382 4.00 4.28 11.88
N LEU A 383 4.46 3.03 11.86
CA LEU A 383 4.01 1.97 12.79
C LEU A 383 4.82 1.92 14.09
N ASN A 384 5.81 2.80 14.25
CA ASN A 384 6.76 2.86 15.37
C ASN A 384 6.61 4.15 16.16
#